data_AF-A0AAD3H4I1-F1
#
_entry.id   AF-A0AAD3H4I1-F1
#
_cell.length_a   1.000
_cell.length_b   1.000
_cell.length_c   1.000
_cell.angle_alpha   90.00
_cell.angle_beta   90.00
_cell.angle_gamma   90.00
#
_symmetry.space_group_name_H-M   'P 1'
#
loop_
_entity.id
_entity.type
_entity.pdbx_description
1 polymer ?
#
loop_
_entity_poly.entity_id
_entity_poly.type
_entity_poly.pdbx_seq_one_letter_code
_entity_poly.pdbx_strand_id
1 'polypeptide(L)'
;MKISSILTIASVANGAFAFMGPVAPRPSMHLQSTEAAIEENPRKIGLALQLDDGTRKSHSVAESTAFVSGFFKGLSTKDSYSNLMTSLYFVYDAMEDEFDKTSESTVKAMDYPELRRLKAAELDMDYFYGGDWKNKIQPSPATKKYVARIREVAQSDPKLLIAHQYSRYLGDLFGGQMMSGMATKSLNLDEGKGIAFYQFDDINSTGDFISAWYRRLNELDLTEKEKQDIVDEGNLVFALNIEIFEELEGSPFSAVLKYAWKSFKEKLGM
;
A
#
# COMPACT_ATOMS: atom_id res chain seq x y z
N MET A 1 30.13 38.13 -35.94
CA MET A 1 31.30 38.94 -35.50
C MET A 1 31.87 38.23 -34.27
N LYS A 2 32.86 37.36 -34.47
CA LYS A 2 34.27 37.50 -34.03
C LYS A 2 34.47 37.13 -32.54
N ILE A 3 35.44 36.36 -32.02
CA ILE A 3 36.64 35.56 -32.39
C ILE A 3 36.93 34.75 -31.10
N SER A 4 36.99 33.41 -31.09
CA SER A 4 38.17 32.51 -31.00
C SER A 4 39.27 32.82 -29.94
N SER A 5 39.90 31.72 -29.50
CA SER A 5 41.29 31.52 -29.00
C SER A 5 41.37 31.27 -27.48
N ILE A 6 42.13 30.33 -26.91
CA ILE A 6 43.44 29.78 -27.29
C ILE A 6 43.59 28.31 -26.81
N LEU A 7 44.21 27.51 -27.67
CA LEU A 7 44.80 26.18 -27.47
C LEU A 7 46.33 26.36 -27.40
N THR A 8 47.09 25.65 -26.56
CA THR A 8 48.56 25.32 -26.66
C THR A 8 48.89 24.38 -25.48
N ILE A 9 49.13 23.05 -25.59
CA ILE A 9 50.25 22.24 -26.17
C ILE A 9 51.60 22.61 -25.48
N ALA A 10 52.52 21.77 -24.99
CA ALA A 10 53.05 20.44 -25.34
C ALA A 10 53.91 19.91 -24.15
N SER A 11 54.21 18.61 -24.03
CA SER A 11 55.49 17.94 -24.46
C SER A 11 56.14 17.24 -23.24
N VAL A 12 56.85 16.09 -23.24
CA VAL A 12 57.32 15.04 -24.18
C VAL A 12 57.90 13.88 -23.31
N ALA A 13 57.79 12.60 -23.71
CA ALA A 13 58.87 11.60 -24.05
C ALA A 13 58.66 10.33 -23.19
N ASN A 14 58.94 9.08 -23.57
CA ASN A 14 59.69 8.37 -24.62
C ASN A 14 58.89 7.06 -24.91
N GLY A 15 58.87 6.41 -26.07
CA GLY A 15 59.94 6.08 -27.01
C GLY A 15 60.22 4.57 -26.96
N ALA A 16 59.64 3.77 -27.87
CA ALA A 16 60.16 2.48 -28.33
C ALA A 16 59.35 1.95 -29.53
N PHE A 17 60.03 1.80 -30.66
CA PHE A 17 59.55 1.19 -31.89
C PHE A 17 59.36 -0.33 -31.72
N ALA A 18 58.25 -0.89 -32.19
CA ALA A 18 58.11 -2.32 -32.48
C ALA A 18 57.29 -2.53 -33.76
N PHE A 19 57.87 -3.32 -34.66
CA PHE A 19 57.39 -3.67 -35.99
C PHE A 19 56.01 -4.34 -36.00
N MET A 20 55.13 -3.93 -36.92
CA MET A 20 53.87 -4.61 -37.24
C MET A 20 54.13 -5.88 -38.07
N GLY A 21 53.80 -7.04 -37.50
CA GLY A 21 53.52 -8.27 -38.27
C GLY A 21 52.00 -8.42 -38.50
N PRO A 22 51.57 -9.20 -39.51
CA PRO A 22 50.15 -9.34 -39.84
C PRO A 22 49.38 -10.02 -38.69
N VAL A 23 48.30 -9.36 -38.26
CA VAL A 23 47.38 -9.85 -37.22
C VAL A 23 46.52 -10.99 -37.81
N ALA A 24 46.61 -12.19 -37.24
CA ALA A 24 45.73 -13.31 -37.60
C ALA A 24 44.26 -12.99 -37.25
N PRO A 25 43.27 -13.47 -38.02
CA PRO A 25 41.85 -13.21 -37.73
C PRO A 25 41.44 -13.86 -36.40
N ARG A 26 40.74 -13.10 -35.54
CA ARG A 26 40.17 -13.61 -34.29
C ARG A 26 39.07 -14.65 -34.57
N PRO A 27 38.91 -15.68 -33.73
CA PRO A 27 37.76 -16.57 -33.82
C PRO A 27 36.48 -15.79 -33.48
N SER A 28 35.44 -15.92 -34.31
CA SER A 28 34.11 -15.40 -33.99
C SER A 28 33.56 -16.14 -32.76
N MET A 29 33.47 -15.43 -31.65
CA MET A 29 32.79 -15.88 -30.44
C MET A 29 31.28 -15.81 -30.71
N HIS A 30 30.65 -16.96 -30.95
CA HIS A 30 29.20 -17.07 -30.93
C HIS A 30 28.73 -16.85 -29.48
N LEU A 31 28.28 -15.63 -29.19
CA LEU A 31 27.50 -15.34 -28.00
C LEU A 31 26.12 -15.98 -28.20
N GLN A 32 25.90 -17.15 -27.62
CA GLN A 32 24.56 -17.60 -27.31
C GLN A 32 24.01 -16.66 -26.23
N SER A 33 23.18 -15.71 -26.63
CA SER A 33 22.34 -14.96 -25.70
C SER A 33 21.30 -15.92 -25.12
N THR A 34 21.51 -16.36 -23.88
CA THR A 34 20.42 -16.90 -23.08
C THR A 34 19.43 -15.76 -22.85
N GLU A 35 18.26 -15.82 -23.50
CA GLU A 35 17.11 -14.99 -23.15
C GLU A 35 16.73 -15.32 -21.70
N ALA A 36 17.23 -14.54 -20.75
CA ALA A 36 16.56 -14.42 -19.47
C ALA A 36 15.17 -13.85 -19.79
N ALA A 37 14.13 -14.68 -19.66
CA ALA A 37 12.75 -14.22 -19.78
C ALA A 37 12.60 -13.00 -18.87
N ILE A 38 12.25 -11.85 -19.44
CA ILE A 38 11.91 -10.66 -18.66
C ILE A 38 10.69 -11.07 -17.84
N GLU A 39 10.90 -11.31 -16.55
CA GLU A 39 9.82 -11.68 -15.64
C GLU A 39 8.80 -10.54 -15.64
N GLU A 40 7.60 -10.82 -16.15
CA GLU A 40 6.54 -9.84 -16.28
C GLU A 40 6.14 -9.33 -14.89
N ASN A 41 6.00 -8.01 -14.74
CA ASN A 41 5.64 -7.43 -13.45
C ASN A 41 4.26 -7.95 -13.00
N PRO A 42 4.16 -8.67 -11.86
CA PRO A 42 2.92 -9.34 -11.47
C PRO A 42 1.78 -8.37 -11.15
N ARG A 43 2.07 -7.09 -10.86
CA ARG A 43 1.03 -6.06 -10.69
C ARG A 43 0.34 -5.68 -12.01
N LYS A 44 0.95 -5.98 -13.16
CA LYS A 44 0.47 -5.56 -14.49
C LYS A 44 -0.30 -6.63 -15.26
N ILE A 45 -0.69 -7.71 -14.59
CA ILE A 45 -1.46 -8.81 -15.18
C ILE A 45 -2.59 -9.26 -14.26
N GLY A 46 -3.53 -10.03 -14.79
CA GLY A 46 -4.54 -10.75 -14.00
C GLY A 46 -5.39 -9.87 -13.10
N LEU A 47 -5.80 -10.43 -11.96
CA LEU A 47 -6.60 -9.73 -10.95
C LEU A 47 -5.82 -8.55 -10.33
N ALA A 48 -4.50 -8.63 -10.24
CA ALA A 48 -3.68 -7.53 -9.74
C ALA A 48 -3.84 -6.27 -10.59
N LEU A 49 -3.78 -6.40 -11.92
CA LEU A 49 -4.03 -5.28 -12.83
C LEU A 49 -5.48 -4.78 -12.73
N GLN A 50 -6.45 -5.70 -12.66
CA GLN A 50 -7.86 -5.32 -12.56
C GLN A 50 -8.15 -4.51 -11.29
N LEU A 51 -7.55 -4.88 -10.15
CA LEU A 51 -7.63 -4.12 -8.91
C LEU A 51 -6.93 -2.77 -9.04
N ASP A 52 -5.71 -2.72 -9.58
CA ASP A 52 -4.97 -1.46 -9.78
C ASP A 52 -5.72 -0.47 -10.68
N ASP A 53 -6.17 -0.94 -11.84
CA ASP A 53 -6.94 -0.14 -12.80
C ASP A 53 -8.32 0.24 -12.25
N GLY A 54 -9.03 -0.73 -11.70
CA GLY A 54 -10.41 -0.59 -11.23
C GLY A 54 -10.55 0.32 -10.01
N THR A 55 -9.51 0.38 -9.17
CA THR A 55 -9.47 1.27 -7.99
C THR A 55 -8.68 2.56 -8.23
N ARG A 56 -8.10 2.76 -9.42
CA ARG A 56 -7.25 3.93 -9.74
C ARG A 56 -7.91 5.27 -9.45
N LYS A 57 -9.21 5.40 -9.74
CA LYS A 57 -9.96 6.64 -9.46
C LYS A 57 -10.02 6.92 -7.96
N SER A 58 -10.29 5.88 -7.17
CA SER A 58 -10.33 5.93 -5.71
C SER A 58 -8.96 6.28 -5.13
N HIS A 59 -7.90 5.65 -5.64
CA HIS A 59 -6.51 6.03 -5.35
C HIS A 59 -6.24 7.50 -5.67
N SER A 60 -6.61 7.97 -6.86
CA SER A 60 -6.38 9.36 -7.29
C SER A 60 -7.07 10.39 -6.38
N VAL A 61 -8.25 10.04 -5.84
CA VAL A 61 -8.96 10.88 -4.86
C VAL A 61 -8.20 10.90 -3.53
N ALA A 62 -7.81 9.73 -3.01
CA ALA A 62 -7.06 9.60 -1.76
C ALA A 62 -5.65 10.22 -1.83
N GLU A 63 -5.00 10.20 -3.00
CA GLU A 63 -3.69 10.78 -3.24
C GLU A 63 -3.75 12.27 -3.60
N SER A 64 -4.95 12.83 -3.78
CA SER A 64 -5.09 14.23 -4.11
C SER A 64 -4.47 15.10 -3.02
N THR A 65 -3.68 16.12 -3.42
CA THR A 65 -2.97 17.00 -2.48
C THR A 65 -3.90 17.65 -1.45
N ALA A 66 -5.15 17.92 -1.83
CA ALA A 66 -6.16 18.44 -0.92
C ALA A 66 -6.57 17.41 0.16
N PHE A 67 -6.78 16.15 -0.24
CA PHE A 67 -7.06 15.06 0.69
C PHE A 67 -5.86 14.82 1.62
N VAL A 68 -4.66 14.67 1.06
CA VAL A 68 -3.43 14.39 1.82
C VAL A 68 -3.12 15.52 2.81
N SER A 69 -3.14 16.78 2.36
CA SER A 69 -2.94 17.94 3.22
C SER A 69 -3.98 17.99 4.33
N GLY A 70 -5.22 17.67 3.99
CA GLY A 70 -6.31 17.63 4.93
C GLY A 70 -6.25 16.53 5.97
N PHE A 71 -5.89 15.35 5.53
CA PHE A 71 -5.65 14.19 6.35
C PHE A 71 -4.54 14.47 7.36
N PHE A 72 -3.40 15.03 6.93
CA PHE A 72 -2.33 15.39 7.86
C PHE A 72 -2.70 16.54 8.80
N LYS A 73 -3.50 17.51 8.33
CA LYS A 73 -4.06 18.52 9.22
C LYS A 73 -4.99 17.89 10.26
N GLY A 74 -5.78 16.90 9.87
CA GLY A 74 -6.68 16.19 10.77
C GLY A 74 -5.94 15.34 11.81
N LEU A 75 -4.78 14.80 11.45
CA LEU A 75 -3.89 14.06 12.34
C LEU A 75 -2.90 14.94 13.10
N SER A 76 -3.16 16.24 13.24
CA SER A 76 -2.24 17.19 13.87
C SER A 76 -2.15 17.08 15.39
N THR A 77 -3.02 16.27 16.02
CA THR A 77 -3.03 16.05 17.47
C THR A 77 -2.89 14.56 17.81
N LYS A 78 -2.35 14.27 18.99
CA LYS A 78 -2.23 12.90 19.51
C LYS A 78 -3.60 12.24 19.63
N ASP A 79 -4.62 13.00 20.02
CA ASP A 79 -6.00 12.52 20.15
C ASP A 79 -6.57 12.10 18.78
N SER A 80 -6.50 12.96 17.76
CA SER A 80 -6.99 12.63 16.42
C SER A 80 -6.27 11.41 15.82
N TYR A 81 -4.96 11.31 16.04
CA TYR A 81 -4.19 10.16 15.60
C TYR A 81 -4.57 8.88 16.35
N SER A 82 -4.71 8.93 17.67
CA SER A 82 -5.15 7.79 18.47
C SER A 82 -6.56 7.32 18.10
N ASN A 83 -7.45 8.23 17.70
CA ASN A 83 -8.78 7.90 17.19
C ASN A 83 -8.71 7.19 15.84
N LEU A 84 -7.83 7.62 14.92
CA LEU A 84 -7.59 6.86 13.68
C LEU A 84 -7.07 5.45 13.99
N MET A 85 -6.08 5.34 14.88
CA MET A 85 -5.52 4.04 15.29
C MET A 85 -6.59 3.15 15.93
N THR A 86 -7.51 3.72 16.70
CA THR A 86 -8.68 3.02 17.26
C THR A 86 -9.58 2.47 16.16
N SER A 87 -9.89 3.27 15.14
CA SER A 87 -10.68 2.81 14.00
C SER A 87 -10.00 1.66 13.27
N LEU A 88 -8.68 1.75 13.06
CA LEU A 88 -7.90 0.66 12.47
C LEU A 88 -7.90 -0.59 13.34
N TYR A 89 -7.73 -0.46 14.66
CA TYR A 89 -7.82 -1.60 15.57
C TYR A 89 -9.12 -2.41 15.36
N PHE A 90 -10.28 -1.76 15.35
CA PHE A 90 -11.56 -2.47 15.16
C PHE A 90 -11.73 -3.06 13.75
N VAL A 91 -11.22 -2.39 12.72
CA VAL A 91 -11.24 -2.91 11.34
C VAL A 91 -10.39 -4.18 11.22
N TYR A 92 -9.19 -4.19 11.79
CA TYR A 92 -8.29 -5.34 11.72
C TYR A 92 -8.73 -6.46 12.65
N ASP A 93 -9.25 -6.14 13.84
CA ASP A 93 -9.91 -7.13 14.71
C ASP A 93 -11.01 -7.88 13.96
N ALA A 94 -11.88 -7.14 13.25
CA ALA A 94 -12.93 -7.76 12.46
C ALA A 94 -12.40 -8.59 11.27
N MET A 95 -11.44 -8.05 10.53
CA MET A 95 -10.88 -8.70 9.34
C MET A 95 -10.11 -9.97 9.71
N GLU A 96 -9.24 -9.90 10.71
CA GLU A 96 -8.38 -11.00 11.13
C GLU A 96 -9.18 -12.12 11.82
N ASP A 97 -10.22 -11.77 12.59
CA ASP A 97 -11.13 -12.77 13.17
C ASP A 97 -11.93 -13.51 12.09
N GLU A 98 -12.34 -12.84 11.00
CA GLU A 98 -12.98 -13.52 9.86
C GLU A 98 -12.00 -14.37 9.04
N PHE A 99 -10.72 -13.97 8.95
CA PHE A 99 -9.69 -14.81 8.33
C PHE A 99 -9.43 -16.09 9.13
N ASP A 100 -9.48 -16.02 10.46
CA ASP A 100 -9.31 -17.20 11.31
C ASP A 100 -10.51 -18.16 11.19
N LYS A 101 -11.71 -17.63 10.95
CA LYS A 101 -12.96 -18.40 10.86
C LYS A 101 -13.27 -18.95 9.47
N THR A 102 -12.79 -18.30 8.41
CA THR A 102 -13.16 -18.68 7.05
C THR A 102 -12.71 -20.10 6.71
N SER A 103 -13.51 -20.81 5.92
CA SER A 103 -13.11 -22.06 5.27
C SER A 103 -12.78 -21.87 3.79
N GLU A 104 -12.91 -20.65 3.27
CA GLU A 104 -12.68 -20.34 1.86
C GLU A 104 -11.20 -20.45 1.51
N SER A 105 -10.90 -21.35 0.58
CA SER A 105 -9.53 -21.72 0.21
C SER A 105 -8.77 -20.58 -0.46
N THR A 106 -9.46 -19.75 -1.25
CA THR A 106 -8.86 -18.60 -1.93
C THR A 106 -8.46 -17.50 -0.95
N VAL A 107 -9.24 -17.29 0.11
CA VAL A 107 -8.90 -16.34 1.19
C VAL A 107 -7.73 -16.86 2.01
N LYS A 108 -7.76 -18.14 2.42
CA LYS A 108 -6.63 -18.76 3.14
C LYS A 108 -5.33 -18.75 2.36
N ALA A 109 -5.41 -18.89 1.04
CA ALA A 109 -4.26 -18.84 0.15
C ALA A 109 -3.54 -17.49 0.17
N MET A 110 -4.22 -16.43 0.59
CA MET A 110 -3.71 -15.07 0.67
C MET A 110 -3.45 -14.62 2.12
N ASP A 111 -3.75 -15.43 3.14
CA ASP A 111 -3.56 -15.08 4.54
C ASP A 111 -2.10 -15.30 4.99
N TYR A 112 -1.35 -14.21 5.06
CA TYR A 112 0.06 -14.21 5.48
C TYR A 112 0.16 -13.72 6.94
N PRO A 113 0.69 -14.54 7.87
CA PRO A 113 0.90 -14.13 9.26
C PRO A 113 1.72 -12.83 9.41
N GLU A 114 2.68 -12.60 8.52
CA GLU A 114 3.55 -11.43 8.48
C GLU A 114 2.79 -10.13 8.16
N LEU A 115 1.56 -10.25 7.62
CA LEU A 115 0.67 -9.11 7.38
C LEU A 115 -0.22 -8.78 8.57
N ARG A 116 -0.49 -9.70 9.49
CA ARG A 116 -1.46 -9.52 10.60
C ARG A 116 -1.07 -8.38 11.55
N ARG A 117 -1.94 -7.38 11.73
CA ARG A 117 -1.68 -6.14 12.48
C ARG A 117 -2.39 -6.06 13.82
N LEU A 118 -3.33 -6.94 14.15
CA LEU A 118 -4.08 -6.84 15.40
C LEU A 118 -3.17 -6.72 16.63
N LYS A 119 -2.17 -7.58 16.78
CA LYS A 119 -1.22 -7.53 17.90
C LYS A 119 -0.44 -6.20 17.96
N ALA A 120 -0.03 -5.68 16.81
CA ALA A 120 0.68 -4.41 16.73
C ALA A 120 -0.26 -3.24 17.08
N ALA A 121 -1.52 -3.28 16.63
CA ALA A 121 -2.54 -2.32 17.00
C ALA A 121 -2.83 -2.34 18.52
N GLU A 122 -2.86 -3.51 19.16
CA GLU A 122 -3.03 -3.62 20.62
C GLU A 122 -1.90 -2.93 21.40
N LEU A 123 -0.65 -2.99 20.91
CA LEU A 123 0.48 -2.27 21.50
C LEU A 123 0.29 -0.75 21.39
N ASP A 124 -0.19 -0.27 20.25
CA ASP A 124 -0.49 1.15 20.05
C ASP A 124 -1.66 1.60 20.94
N MET A 125 -2.70 0.78 21.11
CA MET A 125 -3.81 1.07 22.03
C MET A 125 -3.35 1.17 23.49
N ASP A 126 -2.47 0.25 23.93
CA ASP A 126 -1.84 0.33 25.25
C ASP A 126 -1.04 1.62 25.43
N TYR A 127 -0.27 2.03 24.41
CA TYR A 127 0.48 3.28 24.45
C TYR A 127 -0.41 4.54 24.53
N PHE A 128 -1.50 4.59 23.76
CA PHE A 128 -2.37 5.77 23.73
C PHE A 128 -3.33 5.86 24.93
N TYR A 129 -3.86 4.73 25.39
CA TYR A 129 -4.95 4.70 26.38
C TYR A 129 -4.59 3.95 27.69
N GLY A 130 -3.40 3.35 27.77
CA GLY A 130 -2.90 2.58 28.93
C GLY A 130 -3.46 1.16 29.02
N GLY A 131 -3.02 0.38 30.01
CA GLY A 131 -3.37 -1.05 30.16
C GLY A 131 -4.86 -1.40 30.30
N ASP A 132 -5.74 -0.42 30.46
CA ASP A 132 -7.21 -0.57 30.47
C ASP A 132 -7.86 -0.05 29.17
N TRP A 133 -7.08 0.02 28.08
CA TRP A 133 -7.52 0.62 26.82
C TRP A 133 -8.79 -0.01 26.26
N LYS A 134 -9.01 -1.32 26.45
CA LYS A 134 -10.21 -2.04 25.96
C LYS A 134 -11.52 -1.44 26.49
N ASN A 135 -11.51 -0.83 27.68
CA ASN A 135 -12.68 -0.18 28.29
C ASN A 135 -12.80 1.31 27.91
N LYS A 136 -11.78 1.89 27.28
CA LYS A 136 -11.70 3.32 26.96
C LYS A 136 -11.98 3.63 25.49
N ILE A 137 -11.78 2.66 24.61
CA ILE A 137 -11.99 2.82 23.18
C ILE A 137 -13.38 2.35 22.76
N GLN A 138 -13.93 2.99 21.73
CA GLN A 138 -15.18 2.59 21.09
C GLN A 138 -15.07 2.87 19.58
N PRO A 139 -15.66 2.03 18.71
CA PRO A 139 -15.63 2.31 17.29
C PRO A 139 -16.57 3.47 16.97
N SER A 140 -16.09 4.37 16.11
CA SER A 140 -16.88 5.46 15.54
C SER A 140 -18.01 4.93 14.63
N PRO A 141 -19.00 5.76 14.24
CA PRO A 141 -20.03 5.35 13.29
C PRO A 141 -19.50 4.80 11.95
N ALA A 142 -18.54 5.48 11.30
CA ALA A 142 -17.93 4.99 10.07
C ALA A 142 -17.15 3.68 10.29
N THR A 143 -16.45 3.56 11.42
CA THR A 143 -15.76 2.31 11.79
C THR A 143 -16.74 1.17 11.96
N LYS A 144 -17.86 1.38 12.66
CA LYS A 144 -18.92 0.37 12.81
C LYS A 144 -19.47 -0.08 11.47
N LYS A 145 -19.66 0.86 10.53
CA LYS A 145 -20.12 0.55 9.17
C LYS A 145 -19.09 -0.31 8.41
N TYR A 146 -17.80 0.02 8.50
CA TYR A 146 -16.76 -0.76 7.85
C TYR A 146 -16.64 -2.18 8.47
N VAL A 147 -16.64 -2.28 9.79
CA VAL A 147 -16.69 -3.56 10.51
C VAL A 147 -17.91 -4.38 10.07
N ALA A 148 -19.09 -3.76 9.99
CA ALA A 148 -20.30 -4.46 9.54
C ALA A 148 -20.15 -5.01 8.12
N ARG A 149 -19.54 -4.25 7.19
CA ARG A 149 -19.29 -4.72 5.83
C ARG A 149 -18.36 -5.94 5.80
N ILE A 150 -17.28 -5.92 6.58
CA ILE A 150 -16.36 -7.07 6.70
C ILE A 150 -17.13 -8.33 7.14
N ARG A 151 -17.96 -8.21 8.17
CA ARG A 151 -18.76 -9.32 8.69
C ARG A 151 -19.81 -9.80 7.69
N GLU A 152 -20.43 -8.87 6.95
CA GLU A 152 -21.41 -9.17 5.91
C GLU A 152 -20.78 -10.00 4.78
N VAL A 153 -19.64 -9.56 4.23
CA VAL A 153 -18.99 -10.27 3.12
C VAL A 153 -18.42 -11.61 3.57
N ALA A 154 -17.86 -11.69 4.78
CA ALA A 154 -17.38 -12.96 5.32
C ALA A 154 -18.47 -14.04 5.39
N GLN A 155 -19.72 -13.65 5.62
CA GLN A 155 -20.87 -14.55 5.68
C GLN A 155 -21.49 -14.84 4.30
N SER A 156 -21.56 -13.84 3.43
CA SER A 156 -22.30 -13.92 2.16
C SER A 156 -21.44 -14.33 0.97
N ASP A 157 -20.24 -13.79 0.86
CA ASP A 157 -19.24 -14.13 -0.16
C ASP A 157 -17.82 -13.86 0.38
N PRO A 158 -17.22 -14.83 1.08
CA PRO A 158 -15.95 -14.64 1.76
C PRO A 158 -14.81 -14.29 0.81
N LYS A 159 -14.90 -14.58 -0.50
CA LYS A 159 -13.84 -14.22 -1.47
C LYS A 159 -13.64 -12.71 -1.55
N LEU A 160 -14.67 -11.92 -1.28
CA LEU A 160 -14.60 -10.46 -1.25
C LEU A 160 -13.67 -9.93 -0.14
N LEU A 161 -13.35 -10.74 0.88
CA LEU A 161 -12.32 -10.40 1.86
C LEU A 161 -10.94 -10.14 1.24
N ILE A 162 -10.66 -10.68 0.05
CA ILE A 162 -9.45 -10.39 -0.72
C ILE A 162 -9.36 -8.89 -1.05
N ALA A 163 -10.48 -8.22 -1.33
CA ALA A 163 -10.52 -6.78 -1.58
C ALA A 163 -10.13 -5.97 -0.34
N HIS A 164 -10.61 -6.38 0.84
CA HIS A 164 -10.25 -5.75 2.10
C HIS A 164 -8.76 -5.92 2.38
N GLN A 165 -8.23 -7.13 2.18
CA GLN A 165 -6.82 -7.42 2.35
C GLN A 165 -5.94 -6.59 1.40
N TYR A 166 -6.31 -6.54 0.11
CA TYR A 166 -5.64 -5.73 -0.89
C TYR A 166 -5.58 -4.27 -0.47
N SER A 167 -6.72 -3.64 -0.19
CA SER A 167 -6.75 -2.21 0.11
C SER A 167 -6.03 -1.85 1.42
N ARG A 168 -6.10 -2.72 2.43
CA ARG A 168 -5.54 -2.46 3.75
C ARG A 168 -4.06 -2.80 3.83
N TYR A 169 -3.69 -4.08 3.76
CA TYR A 169 -2.31 -4.49 4.02
C TYR A 169 -1.33 -3.99 2.97
N LEU A 170 -1.70 -3.95 1.68
CA LEU A 170 -0.80 -3.40 0.66
C LEU A 170 -0.68 -1.88 0.84
N GLY A 171 -1.78 -1.20 1.18
CA GLY A 171 -1.77 0.21 1.54
C GLY A 171 -0.80 0.51 2.68
N ASP A 172 -0.81 -0.31 3.73
CA ASP A 172 0.12 -0.18 4.86
C ASP A 172 1.57 -0.46 4.46
N LEU A 173 1.82 -1.45 3.60
CA LEU A 173 3.16 -1.74 3.10
C LEU A 173 3.72 -0.61 2.21
N PHE A 174 2.87 0.02 1.41
CA PHE A 174 3.28 1.14 0.55
C PHE A 174 3.46 2.44 1.34
N GLY A 175 2.52 2.77 2.22
CA GLY A 175 2.42 4.09 2.86
C GLY A 175 2.81 4.11 4.34
N GLY A 176 2.88 2.97 5.02
CA GLY A 176 3.03 2.88 6.48
C GLY A 176 4.31 3.51 7.00
N GLN A 177 5.42 3.38 6.27
CA GLN A 177 6.69 4.00 6.64
C GLN A 177 6.62 5.54 6.59
N MET A 178 5.94 6.09 5.58
CA MET A 178 5.70 7.54 5.50
C MET A 178 4.82 8.00 6.65
N MET A 179 3.73 7.27 6.92
CA MET A 179 2.78 7.55 8.00
C MET A 179 3.45 7.53 9.38
N SER A 180 4.22 6.47 9.67
CA SER A 180 4.98 6.31 10.91
C SER A 180 5.99 7.44 11.12
N GLY A 181 6.76 7.78 10.08
CA GLY A 181 7.74 8.85 10.13
C GLY A 181 7.11 10.23 10.36
N MET A 182 5.94 10.50 9.76
CA MET A 182 5.21 11.74 9.96
C MET A 182 4.55 11.82 11.33
N ALA A 183 3.92 10.75 11.80
CA ALA A 183 3.29 10.68 13.12
C ALA A 183 4.32 10.92 14.23
N THR A 184 5.45 10.20 14.19
CA THR A 184 6.54 10.34 15.16
C THR A 184 7.02 11.79 15.27
N LYS A 185 7.27 12.43 14.12
CA LYS A 185 7.79 13.81 14.06
C LYS A 185 6.76 14.85 14.48
N SER A 186 5.53 14.72 14.02
CA SER A 186 4.51 15.77 14.17
C SER A 186 3.84 15.74 15.55
N LEU A 187 3.78 14.56 16.17
CA LEU A 187 3.09 14.34 17.44
C LEU A 187 4.04 14.17 18.62
N ASN A 188 5.36 14.23 18.38
CA ASN A 188 6.40 14.06 19.39
C ASN A 188 6.18 12.77 20.22
N LEU A 189 5.99 11.65 19.52
CA LEU A 189 5.78 10.34 20.14
C LEU A 189 7.10 9.82 20.74
N ASP A 190 7.00 8.99 21.78
CA ASP A 190 8.14 8.25 22.31
C ASP A 190 8.77 7.40 21.21
N GLU A 191 10.10 7.28 21.22
CA GLU A 191 10.84 6.52 20.21
C GLU A 191 10.32 5.07 20.10
N GLY A 192 9.86 4.71 18.90
CA GLY A 192 9.35 3.37 18.60
C GLY A 192 7.96 3.04 19.14
N LYS A 193 7.24 3.97 19.79
CA LYS A 193 5.91 3.71 20.37
C LYS A 193 4.79 4.46 19.66
N GLY A 194 3.58 3.89 19.70
CA GLY A 194 2.40 4.46 19.05
C GLY A 194 2.45 4.40 17.52
N ILE A 195 3.33 3.57 16.97
CA ILE A 195 3.53 3.36 15.54
C ILE A 195 3.77 1.87 15.22
N ALA A 196 3.55 0.96 16.17
CA ALA A 196 3.83 -0.47 16.02
C ALA A 196 3.02 -1.05 14.86
N PHE A 197 1.80 -0.56 14.63
CA PHE A 197 0.96 -0.95 13.49
C PHE A 197 1.65 -0.81 12.13
N TYR A 198 2.57 0.14 11.98
CA TYR A 198 3.28 0.39 10.72
C TYR A 198 4.62 -0.36 10.62
N GLN A 199 4.97 -1.17 11.62
CA GLN A 199 6.20 -1.95 11.66
C GLN A 199 5.92 -3.38 11.20
N PHE A 200 6.66 -3.83 10.19
CA PHE A 200 6.52 -5.13 9.55
C PHE A 200 7.83 -5.91 9.72
N ASP A 201 8.18 -6.21 10.97
CA ASP A 201 9.50 -6.75 11.33
C ASP A 201 9.79 -8.12 10.70
N ASP A 202 8.74 -8.88 10.40
CA ASP A 202 8.84 -10.20 9.75
C ASP A 202 8.99 -10.11 8.21
N ILE A 203 8.95 -8.90 7.63
CA ILE A 203 9.08 -8.67 6.18
C ILE A 203 10.42 -8.00 5.87
N ASN A 204 11.39 -8.82 5.46
CA ASN A 204 12.75 -8.35 5.14
C ASN A 204 12.82 -7.40 3.93
N SER A 205 12.01 -7.66 2.89
CA SER A 205 11.97 -6.87 1.66
C SER A 205 10.52 -6.62 1.27
N THR A 206 10.04 -5.40 1.51
CA THR A 206 8.68 -4.98 1.16
C THR A 206 8.39 -5.16 -0.33
N GLY A 207 9.35 -4.81 -1.21
CA GLY A 207 9.16 -4.92 -2.66
C GLY A 207 9.02 -6.37 -3.13
N ASP A 208 9.85 -7.27 -2.61
CA ASP A 208 9.79 -8.69 -2.97
C ASP A 208 8.52 -9.35 -2.42
N PHE A 209 8.13 -9.00 -1.19
CA PHE A 209 6.90 -9.49 -0.57
C PHE A 209 5.67 -9.07 -1.37
N ILE A 210 5.56 -7.78 -1.73
CA ILE A 210 4.45 -7.27 -2.56
C ILE A 210 4.42 -7.98 -3.92
N SER A 211 5.58 -8.20 -4.54
CA SER A 211 5.67 -8.89 -5.83
C SER A 211 5.20 -10.35 -5.72
N ALA A 212 5.59 -11.05 -4.65
CA ALA A 212 5.13 -12.41 -4.37
C ALA A 212 3.63 -12.46 -4.07
N TRP A 213 3.12 -11.50 -3.31
CA TRP A 213 1.70 -11.38 -3.00
C TRP A 213 0.87 -11.20 -4.28
N TYR A 214 1.28 -10.33 -5.21
CA TYR A 214 0.59 -10.17 -6.50
C TYR A 214 0.65 -11.42 -7.38
N ARG A 215 1.78 -12.14 -7.39
CA ARG A 215 1.85 -13.44 -8.09
C ARG A 215 0.80 -14.40 -7.56
N ARG A 216 0.73 -14.55 -6.24
CA ARG A 216 -0.24 -15.43 -5.58
C ARG A 216 -1.69 -15.03 -5.89
N LEU A 217 -1.98 -13.73 -5.87
CA LEU A 217 -3.30 -13.19 -6.22
C LEU A 217 -3.72 -13.58 -7.64
N ASN A 218 -2.79 -13.50 -8.60
CA ASN A 218 -3.07 -13.82 -10.01
C ASN A 218 -3.25 -15.33 -10.27
N GLU A 219 -2.77 -16.18 -9.36
CA GLU A 219 -2.90 -17.63 -9.44
C GLU A 219 -4.19 -18.18 -8.80
N LEU A 220 -4.99 -17.33 -8.14
CA LEU A 220 -6.24 -17.76 -7.53
C LEU A 220 -7.23 -18.27 -8.59
N ASP A 221 -7.84 -19.41 -8.31
CA ASP A 221 -8.91 -20.00 -9.14
C ASP A 221 -10.20 -19.21 -8.92
N LEU A 222 -10.37 -18.15 -9.71
CA LEU A 222 -11.50 -17.23 -9.66
C LEU A 222 -12.08 -17.06 -11.07
N THR A 223 -13.40 -17.10 -11.16
CA THR A 223 -14.12 -16.72 -12.37
C THR A 223 -13.96 -15.22 -12.65
N GLU A 224 -14.15 -14.80 -13.90
CA GLU A 224 -14.11 -13.36 -14.23
C GLU A 224 -15.17 -12.55 -13.49
N LYS A 225 -16.31 -13.18 -13.14
CA LYS A 225 -17.31 -12.53 -12.30
C LYS A 225 -16.79 -12.30 -10.88
N GLU A 226 -16.23 -13.31 -10.22
CA GLU A 226 -15.68 -13.16 -8.86
C GLU A 226 -14.55 -12.13 -8.83
N LYS A 227 -13.70 -12.10 -9.86
CA LYS A 227 -12.67 -11.07 -10.00
C LYS A 227 -13.27 -9.66 -10.08
N GLN A 228 -14.31 -9.47 -10.90
CA GLN A 228 -15.00 -8.19 -10.98
C GLN A 228 -15.67 -7.81 -9.66
N ASP A 229 -16.31 -8.76 -8.98
CA ASP A 229 -16.95 -8.51 -7.68
C ASP A 229 -15.90 -8.11 -6.62
N ILE A 230 -14.70 -8.69 -6.63
CA ILE A 230 -13.56 -8.28 -5.78
C ILE A 230 -13.11 -6.85 -6.10
N VAL A 231 -13.06 -6.46 -7.39
CA VAL A 231 -12.70 -5.09 -7.79
C VAL A 231 -13.75 -4.07 -7.34
N ASP A 232 -15.03 -4.42 -7.45
CA ASP A 232 -16.14 -3.58 -7.01
C ASP A 232 -16.14 -3.44 -5.48
N GLU A 233 -15.89 -4.52 -4.74
CA GLU A 233 -15.69 -4.47 -3.30
C GLU A 233 -14.48 -3.59 -2.94
N GLY A 234 -13.38 -3.67 -3.69
CA GLY A 234 -12.22 -2.81 -3.48
C GLY A 234 -12.58 -1.32 -3.52
N ASN A 235 -13.44 -0.92 -4.46
CA ASN A 235 -13.94 0.46 -4.53
C ASN A 235 -14.81 0.85 -3.33
N LEU A 236 -15.66 -0.07 -2.85
CA LEU A 236 -16.43 0.13 -1.62
C LEU A 236 -15.51 0.25 -0.39
N VAL A 237 -14.46 -0.56 -0.31
CA VAL A 237 -13.46 -0.51 0.75
C VAL A 237 -12.77 0.86 0.78
N PHE A 238 -12.37 1.41 -0.37
CA PHE A 238 -11.85 2.79 -0.44
C PHE A 238 -12.84 3.80 0.14
N ALA A 239 -14.13 3.62 -0.14
CA ALA A 239 -15.14 4.52 0.37
C ALA A 239 -15.36 4.45 1.87
N LEU A 240 -15.32 3.25 2.44
CA LEU A 240 -15.40 3.05 3.88
C LEU A 240 -14.20 3.67 4.60
N ASN A 241 -13.00 3.56 4.02
CA ASN A 241 -11.80 4.23 4.55
C ASN A 241 -11.93 5.76 4.49
N ILE A 242 -12.44 6.30 3.39
CA ILE A 242 -12.66 7.76 3.27
C ILE A 242 -13.68 8.25 4.31
N GLU A 243 -14.75 7.50 4.58
CA GLU A 243 -15.69 7.85 5.65
C GLU A 243 -15.04 7.88 7.04
N ILE A 244 -14.11 6.97 7.35
CA ILE A 244 -13.33 7.03 8.59
C ILE A 244 -12.48 8.30 8.64
N PHE A 245 -11.85 8.68 7.53
CA PHE A 245 -11.03 9.89 7.46
C PHE A 245 -11.87 11.18 7.51
N GLU A 246 -13.12 11.15 7.07
CA GLU A 246 -14.07 12.26 7.19
C GLU A 246 -14.49 12.52 8.65
N GLU A 247 -14.43 11.51 9.52
CA GLU A 247 -14.73 11.66 10.96
C GLU A 247 -13.57 12.26 11.77
N LEU A 248 -12.37 12.35 11.22
CA LEU A 248 -11.22 12.96 11.91
C LEU A 248 -11.43 14.48 12.06
N GLU A 249 -11.17 14.99 13.26
CA GLU A 249 -11.28 16.43 13.55
C GLU A 249 -10.42 17.26 12.60
N GLY A 250 -10.99 18.30 11.99
CA GLY A 250 -10.26 19.16 11.07
C GLY A 250 -10.07 18.60 9.65
N SER A 251 -10.70 17.46 9.32
CA SER A 251 -10.79 16.93 7.94
C SER A 251 -11.35 18.03 7.01
N PRO A 252 -10.53 18.62 6.11
CA PRO A 252 -11.00 19.61 5.18
C PRO A 252 -11.52 18.88 3.96
N PHE A 253 -12.68 18.25 4.13
CA PHE A 253 -13.54 18.03 2.99
C PHE A 253 -14.04 19.40 2.54
N SER A 254 -13.23 20.06 1.71
CA SER A 254 -13.68 21.25 1.00
C SER A 254 -14.98 20.91 0.28
N ALA A 255 -15.87 21.90 0.10
CA ALA A 255 -17.12 21.70 -0.62
C ALA A 255 -16.89 20.99 -1.98
N VAL A 256 -15.76 21.26 -2.65
CA VAL A 256 -15.35 20.64 -3.92
C VAL A 256 -15.06 19.15 -3.78
N LEU A 257 -14.32 18.73 -2.74
CA LEU A 257 -14.06 17.30 -2.49
C LEU A 257 -15.36 16.57 -2.15
N LYS A 258 -16.26 17.22 -1.39
CA LYS A 258 -17.58 16.68 -1.02
C LYS A 258 -18.45 16.40 -2.24
N TYR A 259 -18.42 17.27 -3.25
CA TYR A 259 -19.13 17.04 -4.51
C TYR A 259 -18.49 15.94 -5.35
N ALA A 260 -17.16 15.88 -5.45
CA ALA A 260 -16.47 14.81 -6.17
C ALA A 260 -16.74 13.43 -5.53
N TRP A 261 -16.72 13.38 -4.20
CA TRP A 261 -17.00 12.18 -3.41
C TRP A 261 -18.47 11.78 -3.48
N LYS A 262 -19.40 12.73 -3.36
CA LYS A 262 -20.83 12.47 -3.56
C LYS A 262 -21.10 11.90 -4.95
N SER A 263 -20.50 12.49 -5.98
CA SER A 263 -20.65 12.01 -7.36
C SER A 263 -19.96 10.65 -7.59
N PHE A 264 -18.92 10.34 -6.81
CA PHE A 264 -18.30 9.02 -6.78
C PHE A 264 -19.19 7.97 -6.09
N LYS A 265 -19.78 8.31 -4.93
CA LYS A 265 -20.76 7.47 -4.21
C LYS A 265 -21.98 7.15 -5.08
N GLU A 266 -22.55 8.16 -5.74
CA GLU A 266 -23.66 8.00 -6.68
C GLU A 266 -23.31 7.04 -7.84
N LYS A 267 -22.07 7.03 -8.32
CA LYS A 267 -21.61 6.12 -9.38
C LYS A 267 -21.37 4.69 -8.90
N LEU A 268 -21.09 4.51 -7.61
CA LEU A 268 -20.95 3.20 -6.97
C LEU A 268 -22.27 2.68 -6.40
N GLY A 269 -23.37 3.43 -6.50
CA GLY A 269 -24.67 3.04 -5.95
C GLY A 269 -24.74 3.09 -4.42
N MET A 270 -23.91 3.93 -3.79
CA MET A 270 -23.82 4.10 -2.33
C MET A 270 -24.47 5.40 -1.83
#